data_AF-A0AAD7Y296-F1
#
_entry.id   AF-A0AAD7Y296-F1
#
_cell.length_a   1.000
_cell.length_b   1.000
_cell.length_c   1.000
_cell.angle_alpha   90.00
_cell.angle_beta   90.00
_cell.angle_gamma   90.00
#
_symmetry.space_group_name_H-M   'P 1'
#
loop_
_entity.id
_entity.type
_entity.pdbx_description
1 polymer ?
#
loop_
_entity_poly.entity_id
_entity_poly.type
_entity_poly.pdbx_seq_one_letter_code
_entity_poly.pdbx_strand_id
1 'polypeptide(L)'
;MRWVLWSAIAVAAGRVVNALTASTIGDCPSLAPRNSTPSNVRDLRPDDIKVVGALGDSIMAGFALMGIDEGGSGILNLSAITEYRGHSWAIGGDNGAVTMANFVKRYSSSLQGPSLGHHLAEICNGLFCLDFLRYPSKDVLNAALSGAIAMNLDNELDYLIRRMKAMKNIDFSNDWKMITIQIGSNDQCASCLSPWKSEVTADKFGSYVEKAVQRIQKSIPRTIVNLVGSFKVSPVYSLTKGQEYCRAIPNLPDAQLNRVECSCFLGSDEDLAKMDDLADNYNIKLKAIYDKYKAQNSDTFAVTYQPADINVAGFPIEALSNVDCFHPSEITHKWVAKIVWNSLFTPAGDRGGVYNFDANTPIYCPGENDRIQI
;
A
#
# COMPACT_ATOMS: atom_id res chain seq x y z
N MET A 1 47.83 36.57 42.86
CA MET A 1 46.55 35.84 42.97
C MET A 1 45.73 36.09 41.70
N ARG A 2 45.75 35.15 40.75
CA ARG A 2 44.84 35.13 39.60
C ARG A 2 44.07 33.82 39.67
N TRP A 3 42.77 33.92 39.91
CA TRP A 3 41.85 32.78 39.89
C TRP A 3 41.45 32.52 38.43
N VAL A 4 41.71 31.31 37.94
CA VAL A 4 41.22 30.85 36.63
C VAL A 4 39.97 30.01 36.91
N LEU A 5 38.80 30.53 36.53
CA LEU A 5 37.56 29.76 36.48
C LEU A 5 37.63 28.77 35.30
N TRP A 6 37.48 27.49 35.59
CA TRP A 6 37.23 26.46 34.58
C TRP A 6 35.71 26.34 34.37
N SER A 7 35.24 26.76 33.21
CA SER A 7 33.88 26.52 32.75
C SER A 7 33.76 25.07 32.28
N ALA A 8 33.00 24.25 33.01
CA ALA A 8 32.62 22.92 32.56
C ALA A 8 31.54 23.04 31.48
N ILE A 9 31.92 22.83 30.22
CA ILE A 9 30.96 22.61 29.13
C ILE A 9 30.42 21.20 29.29
N ALA A 10 29.16 21.09 29.73
CA ALA A 10 28.43 19.84 29.70
C ALA A 10 28.09 19.53 28.23
N VAL A 11 28.87 18.65 27.61
CA VAL A 11 28.52 18.05 26.33
C VAL A 11 27.40 17.04 26.62
N ALA A 12 26.18 17.39 26.25
CA ALA A 12 25.08 16.44 26.20
C ALA A 12 25.40 15.41 25.11
N ALA A 13 25.90 14.24 25.51
CA ALA A 13 26.05 13.10 24.64
C ALA A 13 24.64 12.60 24.27
N GLY A 14 24.11 13.09 23.15
CA GLY A 14 22.97 12.45 22.50
C GLY A 14 23.35 11.01 22.20
N ARG A 15 22.70 10.05 22.88
CA ARG A 15 22.82 8.64 22.51
C ARG A 15 22.25 8.51 21.10
N VAL A 16 23.12 8.33 20.11
CA VAL A 16 22.75 7.79 18.82
C VAL A 16 22.36 6.34 19.08
N VAL A 17 21.07 6.11 19.33
CA VAL A 17 20.52 4.76 19.34
C VAL A 17 20.47 4.36 17.87
N ASN A 18 21.39 3.51 17.43
CA ASN A 18 21.29 2.92 16.09
C ASN A 18 19.91 2.28 15.98
N ALA A 19 19.16 2.66 14.94
CA ALA A 19 17.90 2.04 14.60
C ALA A 19 18.07 0.51 14.55
N LEU A 20 17.30 -0.20 15.36
CA LEU A 20 17.28 -1.66 15.32
C LEU A 20 16.56 -2.10 14.06
N THR A 21 17.19 -3.00 13.31
CA THR A 21 16.60 -3.60 12.11
C THR A 21 16.77 -5.11 12.14
N ALA A 22 15.92 -5.82 11.42
CA ALA A 22 15.92 -7.28 11.35
C ALA A 22 15.64 -7.79 9.93
N SER A 23 16.08 -9.03 9.65
CA SER A 23 15.76 -9.71 8.39
C SER A 23 14.33 -10.23 8.36
N THR A 24 13.81 -10.66 9.52
CA THR A 24 12.42 -11.08 9.71
C THR A 24 11.79 -10.29 10.86
N ILE A 25 10.48 -10.07 10.80
CA ILE A 25 9.76 -9.35 11.85
C ILE A 25 9.77 -10.12 13.20
N GLY A 26 9.91 -11.45 13.16
CA GLY A 26 9.98 -12.27 14.36
C GLY A 26 11.18 -11.93 15.24
N ASP A 27 12.28 -11.50 14.63
CA ASP A 27 13.53 -11.16 15.31
C ASP A 27 13.49 -9.76 15.95
N CYS A 28 12.50 -8.93 15.61
CA CYS A 28 12.32 -7.65 16.27
C CYS A 28 11.95 -7.86 17.76
N PRO A 29 12.49 -7.06 18.68
CA PRO A 29 12.11 -7.13 20.10
C PRO A 29 10.64 -6.78 20.29
N SER A 30 10.01 -7.40 21.30
CA SER A 30 8.66 -7.03 21.72
C SER A 30 8.67 -5.68 22.44
N LEU A 31 7.57 -4.94 22.34
CA LEU A 31 7.35 -3.73 23.13
C LEU A 31 6.80 -4.10 24.51
N ALA A 32 7.18 -3.32 25.53
CA ALA A 32 6.56 -3.34 26.83
C ALA A 32 5.10 -2.87 26.72
N PRO A 33 4.15 -3.51 27.42
CA PRO A 33 2.76 -3.09 27.41
C PRO A 33 2.60 -1.63 27.84
N ARG A 34 1.69 -0.90 27.18
CA ARG A 34 1.36 0.46 27.62
C ARG A 34 0.59 0.46 28.94
N ASN A 35 0.89 1.44 29.78
CA ASN A 35 0.14 1.69 31.02
C ASN A 35 -1.26 2.27 30.76
N SER A 36 -1.46 2.92 29.61
CA SER A 36 -2.73 3.52 29.20
C SER A 36 -2.85 3.54 27.67
N THR A 37 -4.10 3.48 27.19
CA THR A 37 -4.39 3.67 25.77
C THR A 37 -4.11 5.12 25.37
N PRO A 38 -3.38 5.37 24.28
CA PRO A 38 -3.11 6.74 23.82
C PRO A 38 -4.41 7.42 23.38
N SER A 39 -4.56 8.69 23.76
CA SER A 39 -5.69 9.53 23.34
C SER A 39 -5.37 10.41 22.13
N ASN A 40 -4.08 10.55 21.78
CA ASN A 40 -3.61 11.37 20.68
C ASN A 40 -3.01 10.51 19.57
N VAL A 41 -3.39 10.79 18.33
CA VAL A 41 -2.89 10.13 17.12
C VAL A 41 -1.38 10.27 16.93
N ARG A 42 -0.76 11.31 17.51
CA ARG A 42 0.70 11.53 17.50
C ARG A 42 1.47 10.66 18.51
N ASP A 43 0.79 10.04 19.47
CA ASP A 43 1.40 9.17 20.48
C ASP A 43 1.25 7.68 20.14
N LEU A 44 0.88 7.35 18.90
CA LEU A 44 0.64 5.96 18.49
C LEU A 44 1.93 5.22 18.19
N ARG A 45 2.03 4.05 18.81
CA ARG A 45 2.99 2.98 18.50
C ARG A 45 2.29 1.87 17.69
N PRO A 46 3.03 0.91 17.13
CA PRO A 46 2.41 -0.20 16.40
C PRO A 46 1.50 -1.07 17.25
N ASP A 47 1.82 -1.26 18.54
CA ASP A 47 1.01 -2.06 19.47
C ASP A 47 -0.32 -1.38 19.86
N ASP A 48 -0.45 -0.07 19.59
CA ASP A 48 -1.69 0.69 19.81
C ASP A 48 -2.72 0.45 18.68
N ILE A 49 -2.28 0.05 17.49
CA ILE A 49 -3.18 -0.25 16.36
C ILE A 49 -3.87 -1.59 16.61
N LYS A 50 -5.21 -1.57 16.65
CA LYS A 50 -6.03 -2.78 16.87
C LYS A 50 -6.75 -3.24 15.61
N VAL A 51 -6.91 -2.37 14.62
CA VAL A 51 -7.57 -2.70 13.36
C VAL A 51 -6.78 -2.16 12.18
N VAL A 52 -6.57 -2.98 11.16
CA VAL A 52 -6.06 -2.56 9.85
C VAL A 52 -7.13 -2.74 8.78
N GLY A 53 -7.20 -1.79 7.85
CA GLY A 53 -8.07 -1.84 6.67
C GLY A 53 -7.30 -1.39 5.43
N ALA A 54 -7.78 -1.77 4.25
CA ALA A 54 -7.17 -1.35 2.99
C ALA A 54 -8.20 -1.06 1.91
N LEU A 55 -7.87 -0.06 1.09
CA LEU A 55 -8.60 0.35 -0.11
C LEU A 55 -7.62 0.41 -1.28
N GLY A 56 -8.06 0.07 -2.48
CA GLY A 56 -7.21 0.09 -3.66
C GLY A 56 -7.69 -0.78 -4.82
N ASP A 57 -6.77 -0.99 -5.76
CA ASP A 57 -7.01 -1.77 -6.96
C ASP A 57 -6.55 -3.23 -6.83
N SER A 58 -6.34 -3.90 -7.97
CA SER A 58 -5.83 -5.27 -8.09
C SER A 58 -4.49 -5.49 -7.38
N ILE A 59 -3.64 -4.47 -7.27
CA ILE A 59 -2.38 -4.56 -6.54
C ILE A 59 -2.67 -4.73 -5.05
N MET A 60 -3.56 -3.90 -4.49
CA MET A 60 -3.97 -4.02 -3.09
C MET A 60 -4.77 -5.31 -2.83
N ALA A 61 -5.51 -5.81 -3.82
CA ALA A 61 -6.19 -7.11 -3.76
C ALA A 61 -5.21 -8.30 -3.78
N GLY A 62 -3.98 -8.11 -4.27
CA GLY A 62 -3.00 -9.16 -4.44
C GLY A 62 -3.30 -10.07 -5.62
N PHE A 63 -3.84 -9.50 -6.70
CA PHE A 63 -4.11 -10.20 -7.94
C PHE A 63 -2.82 -10.78 -8.54
N ALA A 64 -2.87 -12.05 -8.94
CA ALA A 64 -1.81 -12.78 -9.65
C ALA A 64 -0.42 -12.81 -9.00
N LEU A 65 -0.23 -12.34 -7.75
CA LEU A 65 1.09 -12.16 -7.15
C LEU A 65 1.90 -13.46 -6.98
N MET A 66 1.24 -14.62 -6.89
CA MET A 66 1.92 -15.93 -6.78
C MET A 66 2.33 -16.51 -8.13
N GLY A 67 1.90 -15.90 -9.24
CA GLY A 67 2.21 -16.39 -10.57
C GLY A 67 1.55 -17.72 -10.94
N ILE A 68 2.10 -18.37 -11.97
CA ILE A 68 1.82 -19.74 -12.38
C ILE A 68 3.09 -20.57 -12.12
N ASP A 69 2.93 -21.75 -11.51
CA ASP A 69 4.01 -22.74 -11.45
C ASP A 69 4.26 -23.30 -12.85
N GLU A 70 5.50 -23.16 -13.36
CA GLU A 70 5.92 -23.67 -14.67
C GLU A 70 5.80 -25.20 -14.79
N GLY A 71 5.77 -25.93 -13.66
CA GLY A 71 5.52 -27.38 -13.60
C GLY A 71 4.04 -27.79 -13.50
N GLY A 72 3.11 -26.83 -13.44
CA GLY A 72 1.67 -27.04 -13.27
C GLY A 72 0.87 -27.14 -14.58
N SER A 73 -0.46 -27.11 -14.49
CA SER A 73 -1.38 -27.27 -15.63
C SER A 73 -1.47 -26.05 -16.58
N GLY A 74 -0.49 -25.14 -16.59
CA GLY A 74 -0.45 -23.97 -17.48
C GLY A 74 -1.67 -23.03 -17.37
N ILE A 75 -2.09 -22.42 -18.49
CA ILE A 75 -3.15 -21.40 -18.62
C ILE A 75 -4.56 -21.82 -18.12
N LEU A 76 -4.81 -23.11 -17.85
CA LEU A 76 -6.05 -23.57 -17.19
C LEU A 76 -6.01 -23.41 -15.66
N ASN A 77 -4.93 -22.85 -15.12
CA ASN A 77 -4.74 -22.62 -13.70
C ASN A 77 -5.56 -21.40 -13.25
N LEU A 78 -6.48 -21.64 -12.30
CA LEU A 78 -7.25 -20.58 -11.63
C LEU A 78 -6.34 -19.50 -11.00
N SER A 79 -5.05 -19.80 -10.74
CA SER A 79 -4.07 -18.84 -10.26
C SER A 79 -3.93 -17.59 -11.13
N ALA A 80 -4.19 -17.70 -12.44
CA ALA A 80 -4.14 -16.58 -13.39
C ALA A 80 -5.25 -15.53 -13.18
N ILE A 81 -6.29 -15.87 -12.42
CA ILE A 81 -7.42 -14.98 -12.09
C ILE A 81 -7.68 -14.93 -10.58
N THR A 82 -6.67 -15.24 -9.78
CA THR A 82 -6.77 -15.35 -8.32
C THR A 82 -6.19 -14.12 -7.63
N GLU A 83 -6.88 -13.65 -6.60
CA GLU A 83 -6.41 -12.65 -5.64
C GLU A 83 -5.88 -13.36 -4.39
N TYR A 84 -4.59 -13.23 -4.12
CA TYR A 84 -3.93 -13.78 -2.94
C TYR A 84 -3.99 -12.79 -1.78
N ARG A 85 -5.20 -12.49 -1.33
CA ARG A 85 -5.51 -11.53 -0.28
C ARG A 85 -4.65 -11.68 0.97
N GLY A 86 -4.34 -12.91 1.38
CA GLY A 86 -3.51 -13.23 2.55
C GLY A 86 -2.05 -12.79 2.45
N HIS A 87 -1.57 -12.49 1.24
CA HIS A 87 -0.20 -12.03 0.94
C HIS A 87 -0.15 -10.59 0.38
N SER A 88 -1.27 -9.88 0.35
CA SER A 88 -1.30 -8.46 -0.02
C SER A 88 -0.37 -7.63 0.89
N TRP A 89 0.45 -6.75 0.29
CA TRP A 89 1.58 -6.12 0.97
C TRP A 89 1.16 -5.30 2.20
N ALA A 90 -0.01 -4.67 2.16
CA ALA A 90 -0.49 -3.81 3.25
C ALA A 90 -1.27 -4.57 4.32
N ILE A 91 -2.09 -5.56 3.91
CA ILE A 91 -3.17 -6.09 4.76
C ILE A 91 -3.23 -7.62 4.83
N GLY A 92 -2.40 -8.36 4.10
CA GLY A 92 -2.38 -9.82 4.18
C GLY A 92 -2.02 -10.34 5.57
N GLY A 93 -2.77 -11.33 6.07
CA GLY A 93 -2.65 -11.87 7.43
C GLY A 93 -2.29 -13.35 7.50
N ASP A 94 -1.95 -13.98 6.37
CA ASP A 94 -1.56 -15.39 6.36
C ASP A 94 -0.26 -15.60 7.13
N ASN A 95 -0.14 -16.76 7.78
CA ASN A 95 1.05 -17.07 8.58
C ASN A 95 2.30 -17.12 7.68
N GLY A 96 3.34 -16.38 8.08
CA GLY A 96 4.60 -16.30 7.33
C GLY A 96 4.60 -15.30 6.18
N ALA A 97 3.46 -14.69 5.84
CA ALA A 97 3.42 -13.63 4.83
C ALA A 97 4.17 -12.38 5.32
N VAL A 98 5.01 -11.80 4.48
CA VAL A 98 5.76 -10.56 4.79
C VAL A 98 4.92 -9.38 4.34
N THR A 99 4.11 -8.88 5.27
CA THR A 99 3.11 -7.82 5.03
C THR A 99 3.12 -6.82 6.18
N MET A 100 2.67 -5.60 5.91
CA MET A 100 2.55 -4.56 6.93
C MET A 100 1.58 -4.99 8.05
N ALA A 101 0.49 -5.69 7.73
CA ALA A 101 -0.42 -6.25 8.73
C ALA A 101 0.26 -7.26 9.66
N ASN A 102 1.08 -8.19 9.14
CA ASN A 102 1.85 -9.10 10.00
C ASN A 102 2.94 -8.38 10.79
N PHE A 103 3.47 -7.27 10.27
CA PHE A 103 4.38 -6.41 11.02
C PHE A 103 3.70 -5.75 12.22
N VAL A 104 2.50 -5.19 12.03
CA VAL A 104 1.69 -4.67 13.14
C VAL A 104 1.33 -5.80 14.12
N LYS A 105 0.93 -6.98 13.61
CA LYS A 105 0.54 -8.14 14.42
C LYS A 105 1.65 -8.64 15.35
N ARG A 106 2.93 -8.46 14.97
CA ARG A 106 4.08 -8.75 15.86
C ARG A 106 4.01 -7.96 17.16
N TYR A 107 3.51 -6.73 17.11
CA TYR A 107 3.41 -5.80 18.24
C TYR A 107 2.01 -5.80 18.87
N SER A 108 0.97 -6.05 18.07
CA SER A 108 -0.42 -6.12 18.48
C SER A 108 -0.98 -7.51 18.19
N SER A 109 -0.81 -8.46 19.12
CA SER A 109 -1.21 -9.86 18.90
C SER A 109 -2.72 -10.05 18.71
N SER A 110 -3.53 -9.09 19.15
CA SER A 110 -4.99 -9.08 18.98
C SER A 110 -5.45 -8.33 17.73
N LEU A 111 -4.54 -7.98 16.81
CA LEU A 111 -4.86 -7.24 15.58
C LEU A 111 -6.00 -7.87 14.79
N GLN A 112 -6.93 -7.01 14.36
CA GLN A 112 -8.10 -7.35 13.57
C GLN A 112 -8.05 -6.70 12.19
N GLY A 113 -8.73 -7.32 11.22
CA GLY A 113 -8.82 -6.80 9.86
C GLY A 113 -7.93 -7.42 8.78
N PRO A 114 -6.78 -8.08 9.08
CA PRO A 114 -5.98 -8.70 8.03
C PRO A 114 -6.78 -9.68 7.18
N SER A 115 -6.56 -9.63 5.87
CA SER A 115 -7.18 -10.52 4.90
C SER A 115 -6.48 -11.88 4.86
N LEU A 116 -7.18 -12.92 4.40
CA LEU A 116 -6.77 -14.33 4.56
C LEU A 116 -6.90 -15.10 3.25
N GLY A 117 -5.96 -16.00 2.99
CA GLY A 117 -5.98 -16.93 1.88
C GLY A 117 -6.11 -16.25 0.51
N HIS A 118 -6.85 -16.89 -0.38
CA HIS A 118 -7.06 -16.44 -1.75
C HIS A 118 -8.47 -16.80 -2.25
N HIS A 119 -8.90 -16.15 -3.31
CA HIS A 119 -10.15 -16.45 -4.03
C HIS A 119 -10.08 -15.89 -5.47
N LEU A 120 -11.10 -16.19 -6.27
CA LEU A 120 -11.21 -15.61 -7.62
C LEU A 120 -11.39 -14.09 -7.55
N ALA A 121 -10.81 -13.40 -8.53
CA ALA A 121 -10.76 -11.95 -8.53
C ALA A 121 -12.14 -11.28 -8.47
N GLU A 122 -12.23 -10.23 -7.67
CA GLU A 122 -13.42 -9.39 -7.56
C GLU A 122 -13.31 -8.22 -8.53
N ILE A 123 -13.92 -8.38 -9.71
CA ILE A 123 -13.78 -7.43 -10.81
C ILE A 123 -14.68 -6.21 -10.61
N CYS A 124 -14.08 -5.03 -10.75
CA CYS A 124 -14.76 -3.77 -10.97
C CYS A 124 -14.28 -3.12 -12.27
N ASN A 125 -15.20 -2.60 -13.08
CA ASN A 125 -14.89 -1.83 -14.28
C ASN A 125 -15.71 -0.54 -14.29
N GLY A 126 -15.10 0.55 -13.80
CA GLY A 126 -15.74 1.86 -13.68
C GLY A 126 -17.02 1.79 -12.85
N LEU A 127 -18.18 2.00 -13.47
CA LEU A 127 -19.48 2.02 -12.76
C LEU A 127 -19.99 0.64 -12.33
N PHE A 128 -19.39 -0.45 -12.81
CA PHE A 128 -19.85 -1.81 -12.52
C PHE A 128 -18.83 -2.55 -11.65
N CYS A 129 -19.01 -2.46 -10.33
CA CYS A 129 -18.38 -3.36 -9.37
C CYS A 129 -19.36 -4.49 -9.02
N LEU A 130 -18.96 -5.76 -9.18
CA LEU A 130 -19.82 -6.91 -8.90
C LEU A 130 -19.85 -7.23 -7.40
N ASP A 131 -20.45 -6.37 -6.58
CA ASP A 131 -20.48 -6.49 -5.11
C ASP A 131 -21.06 -7.81 -4.57
N PHE A 132 -21.86 -8.54 -5.35
CA PHE A 132 -22.37 -9.86 -4.95
C PHE A 132 -21.31 -10.98 -5.02
N LEU A 133 -20.17 -10.73 -5.65
CA LEU A 133 -19.04 -11.67 -5.75
C LEU A 133 -18.01 -11.49 -4.63
N ARG A 134 -18.26 -10.64 -3.62
CA ARG A 134 -17.33 -10.47 -2.50
C ARG A 134 -17.11 -11.75 -1.72
N TYR A 135 -15.91 -11.92 -1.14
CA TYR A 135 -15.57 -13.04 -0.26
C TYR A 135 -15.28 -12.58 1.18
N PRO A 136 -16.27 -12.10 1.97
CA PRO A 136 -16.02 -11.40 3.23
C PRO A 136 -15.26 -12.18 4.32
N SER A 137 -15.21 -13.51 4.20
CA SER A 137 -14.44 -14.40 5.09
C SER A 137 -12.94 -14.44 4.77
N LYS A 138 -12.56 -14.08 3.53
CA LYS A 138 -11.20 -13.97 3.02
C LYS A 138 -10.75 -12.51 2.96
N ASP A 139 -11.59 -11.63 2.46
CA ASP A 139 -11.31 -10.19 2.36
C ASP A 139 -11.10 -9.55 3.73
N VAL A 140 -11.92 -9.94 4.70
CA VAL A 140 -11.98 -9.31 6.03
C VAL A 140 -12.15 -7.78 5.89
N LEU A 141 -11.08 -6.98 6.01
CA LEU A 141 -11.07 -5.53 5.81
C LEU A 141 -10.17 -5.06 4.63
N ASN A 142 -9.72 -5.98 3.77
CA ASN A 142 -9.21 -5.63 2.45
C ASN A 142 -10.41 -5.39 1.51
N ALA A 143 -10.74 -4.12 1.29
CA ALA A 143 -11.90 -3.74 0.50
C ALA A 143 -11.59 -3.50 -0.98
N ALA A 144 -10.32 -3.63 -1.38
CA ALA A 144 -9.81 -3.38 -2.72
C ALA A 144 -10.48 -4.26 -3.77
N LEU A 145 -10.63 -3.74 -4.99
CA LEU A 145 -11.26 -4.44 -6.11
C LEU A 145 -10.36 -4.41 -7.35
N SER A 146 -10.22 -5.54 -8.03
CA SER A 146 -9.45 -5.60 -9.27
C SER A 146 -10.12 -4.75 -10.36
N GLY A 147 -9.35 -3.87 -11.01
CA GLY A 147 -9.86 -2.91 -12.00
C GLY A 147 -10.47 -1.62 -11.43
N ALA A 148 -10.50 -1.45 -10.10
CA ALA A 148 -10.95 -0.21 -9.47
C ALA A 148 -10.07 0.99 -9.86
N ILE A 149 -10.71 2.13 -10.09
CA ILE A 149 -10.10 3.45 -10.20
C ILE A 149 -10.48 4.30 -8.98
N ALA A 150 -9.90 5.49 -8.82
CA ALA A 150 -10.16 6.34 -7.65
C ALA A 150 -11.65 6.62 -7.38
N MET A 151 -12.48 6.68 -8.43
CA MET A 151 -13.92 6.88 -8.29
C MET A 151 -14.63 5.76 -7.52
N ASN A 152 -14.04 4.57 -7.45
CA ASN A 152 -14.62 3.38 -6.81
C ASN A 152 -14.36 3.32 -5.30
N LEU A 153 -13.49 4.16 -4.75
CA LEU A 153 -13.17 4.16 -3.32
C LEU A 153 -14.41 4.30 -2.42
N ASP A 154 -15.46 4.98 -2.88
CA ASP A 154 -16.70 5.12 -2.11
C ASP A 154 -17.48 3.79 -1.99
N ASN A 155 -17.46 2.95 -3.04
CA ASN A 155 -18.00 1.59 -2.99
C ASN A 155 -17.19 0.73 -2.02
N GLU A 156 -15.86 0.76 -2.12
CA GLU A 156 -14.99 0.02 -1.20
C GLU A 156 -15.21 0.42 0.27
N LEU A 157 -15.47 1.71 0.52
CA LEU A 157 -15.81 2.22 1.85
C LEU A 157 -17.16 1.72 2.36
N ASP A 158 -18.16 1.50 1.50
CA ASP A 158 -19.43 0.88 1.89
C ASP A 158 -19.20 -0.51 2.49
N TYR A 159 -18.34 -1.30 1.84
CA TYR A 159 -17.94 -2.61 2.34
C TYR A 159 -17.13 -2.48 3.64
N LEU A 160 -16.05 -1.69 3.64
CA LEU A 160 -15.13 -1.56 4.77
C LEU A 160 -15.83 -1.09 6.05
N ILE A 161 -16.62 -0.02 5.97
CA ILE A 161 -17.33 0.57 7.13
C ILE A 161 -18.34 -0.43 7.69
N ARG A 162 -19.12 -1.08 6.82
CA ARG A 162 -20.14 -2.06 7.22
C ARG A 162 -19.50 -3.26 7.91
N ARG A 163 -18.42 -3.80 7.34
CA ARG A 163 -17.69 -4.94 7.92
C ARG A 163 -17.05 -4.60 9.24
N MET A 164 -16.34 -3.47 9.31
CA MET A 164 -15.66 -3.03 10.53
C MET A 164 -16.64 -2.80 11.68
N LYS A 165 -17.79 -2.16 11.44
CA LYS A 165 -18.84 -1.97 12.46
C LYS A 165 -19.48 -3.28 12.95
N ALA A 166 -19.45 -4.33 12.13
CA ALA A 166 -20.00 -5.65 12.47
C ALA A 166 -19.01 -6.54 13.24
N MET A 167 -17.74 -6.14 13.40
CA MET A 167 -16.74 -6.91 14.12
C MET A 167 -17.04 -6.89 15.63
N LYS A 168 -17.13 -8.08 16.24
CA LYS A 168 -17.48 -8.24 17.67
C LYS A 168 -16.30 -8.14 18.62
N ASN A 169 -15.08 -8.21 18.10
CA ASN A 169 -13.83 -8.30 18.85
C ASN A 169 -13.01 -7.01 18.79
N ILE A 170 -13.66 -5.89 18.47
CA ILE A 170 -13.09 -4.54 18.51
C ILE A 170 -14.05 -3.62 19.26
N ASP A 171 -13.51 -2.60 19.91
CA ASP A 171 -14.26 -1.40 20.27
C ASP A 171 -14.21 -0.44 19.08
N PHE A 172 -15.26 -0.45 18.26
CA PHE A 172 -15.33 0.40 17.06
C PHE A 172 -15.13 1.89 17.37
N SER A 173 -15.55 2.37 18.55
CA SER A 173 -15.45 3.78 18.93
C SER A 173 -14.08 4.15 19.47
N ASN A 174 -13.43 3.23 20.20
CA ASN A 174 -12.23 3.55 20.99
C ASN A 174 -10.93 2.92 20.47
N ASP A 175 -10.98 1.82 19.73
CA ASP A 175 -9.76 1.20 19.22
C ASP A 175 -9.09 2.06 18.14
N TRP A 176 -7.76 2.09 18.07
CA TRP A 176 -7.08 2.77 16.97
C TRP A 176 -7.07 1.92 15.70
N LYS A 177 -7.39 2.56 14.59
CA LYS A 177 -7.43 1.95 13.25
C LYS A 177 -6.39 2.58 12.34
N MET A 178 -5.78 1.75 11.47
CA MET A 178 -4.97 2.21 10.35
C MET A 178 -5.61 1.74 9.05
N ILE A 179 -5.95 2.66 8.15
CA ILE A 179 -6.50 2.34 6.83
C ILE A 179 -5.49 2.76 5.78
N THR A 180 -5.03 1.82 4.96
CA THR A 180 -4.08 2.10 3.88
C THR A 180 -4.81 2.28 2.56
N ILE A 181 -4.44 3.30 1.80
CA ILE A 181 -5.00 3.57 0.47
C ILE A 181 -3.87 3.61 -0.54
N GLN A 182 -3.94 2.74 -1.55
CA GLN A 182 -3.10 2.79 -2.74
C GLN A 182 -3.99 2.53 -3.95
N ILE A 183 -4.11 3.54 -4.80
CA ILE A 183 -5.00 3.55 -5.98
C ILE A 183 -4.38 4.48 -7.03
N GLY A 184 -4.74 4.29 -8.30
CA GLY A 184 -4.34 5.19 -9.39
C GLY A 184 -3.60 4.51 -10.53
N SER A 185 -3.22 3.24 -10.40
CA SER A 185 -2.59 2.48 -11.48
C SER A 185 -3.59 2.24 -12.62
N ASN A 186 -4.83 1.87 -12.30
CA ASN A 186 -5.90 1.77 -13.30
C ASN A 186 -6.31 3.14 -13.87
N ASP A 187 -6.29 4.20 -13.05
CA ASP A 187 -6.58 5.56 -13.53
C ASP A 187 -5.56 5.99 -14.61
N GLN A 188 -4.27 5.73 -14.35
CA GLN A 188 -3.20 5.91 -15.34
C GLN A 188 -3.48 5.12 -16.62
N CYS A 189 -3.75 3.82 -16.50
CA CYS A 189 -3.99 2.95 -17.67
C CYS A 189 -5.24 3.33 -18.47
N ALA A 190 -6.29 3.79 -17.79
CA ALA A 190 -7.53 4.27 -18.41
C ALA A 190 -7.37 5.64 -19.10
N SER A 191 -6.30 6.39 -18.80
CA SER A 191 -6.05 7.72 -19.40
C SER A 191 -5.81 7.68 -20.91
N CYS A 192 -5.56 6.50 -21.49
CA CYS A 192 -5.43 6.29 -22.93
C CYS A 192 -6.71 5.78 -23.61
N LEU A 193 -7.78 5.49 -22.85
CA LEU A 193 -9.06 5.00 -23.38
C LEU A 193 -10.18 6.03 -23.28
N SER A 194 -10.88 6.26 -24.39
CA SER A 194 -12.16 6.97 -24.39
C SER A 194 -13.29 5.98 -24.05
N PRO A 195 -14.30 6.34 -23.22
CA PRO A 195 -14.55 7.67 -22.66
C PRO A 195 -13.86 7.96 -21.31
N TRP A 196 -13.07 7.02 -20.77
CA TRP A 196 -12.54 7.10 -19.40
C TRP A 196 -11.56 8.26 -19.15
N LYS A 197 -10.89 8.78 -20.19
CA LYS A 197 -9.94 9.92 -20.07
C LYS A 197 -10.50 11.09 -19.25
N SER A 198 -11.79 11.41 -19.39
CA SER A 198 -12.41 12.53 -18.66
C SER A 198 -12.68 12.24 -17.20
N GLU A 199 -12.67 10.99 -16.77
CA GLU A 199 -12.93 10.56 -15.39
C GLU A 199 -11.65 10.43 -14.56
N VAL A 200 -10.51 10.24 -15.21
CA VAL A 200 -9.21 9.97 -14.58
C VAL A 200 -8.27 11.18 -14.61
N THR A 201 -8.79 12.40 -14.72
CA THR A 201 -7.95 13.60 -14.63
C THR A 201 -7.40 13.78 -13.22
N ALA A 202 -6.27 14.48 -13.06
CA ALA A 202 -5.68 14.72 -11.74
C ALA A 202 -6.65 15.39 -10.75
N ASP A 203 -7.47 16.33 -11.22
CA ASP A 203 -8.47 16.98 -10.36
C ASP A 203 -9.56 16.02 -9.89
N LYS A 204 -10.07 15.15 -10.76
CA LYS A 204 -11.07 14.15 -10.38
C LYS A 204 -10.48 13.09 -9.46
N PHE A 205 -9.32 12.54 -9.81
CA PHE A 205 -8.58 11.61 -8.94
C PHE A 205 -8.41 12.20 -7.53
N GLY A 206 -7.85 13.40 -7.43
CA GLY A 206 -7.67 14.09 -6.15
C GLY A 206 -8.98 14.30 -5.39
N SER A 207 -10.06 14.69 -6.10
CA SER A 207 -11.38 14.86 -5.49
C SER A 207 -11.96 13.55 -4.95
N TYR A 208 -11.82 12.43 -5.66
CA TYR A 208 -12.31 11.14 -5.20
C TYR A 208 -11.54 10.63 -3.98
N VAL A 209 -10.22 10.71 -4.00
CA VAL A 209 -9.40 10.34 -2.84
C VAL A 209 -9.70 11.22 -1.64
N GLU A 210 -9.82 12.54 -1.83
CA GLU A 210 -10.16 13.45 -0.73
C GLU A 210 -11.52 13.15 -0.12
N LYS A 211 -12.54 12.83 -0.94
CA LYS A 211 -13.86 12.41 -0.47
C LYS A 211 -13.79 11.12 0.34
N ALA A 212 -12.98 10.15 -0.09
CA ALA A 212 -12.76 8.91 0.66
C ALA A 212 -12.13 9.19 2.03
N VAL A 213 -11.06 10.00 2.09
CA VAL A 213 -10.42 10.42 3.34
C VAL A 213 -11.41 11.16 4.26
N GLN A 214 -12.21 12.07 3.71
CA GLN A 214 -13.23 12.79 4.46
C GLN A 214 -14.30 11.84 5.02
N ARG A 215 -14.72 10.85 4.24
CA ARG A 215 -15.70 9.85 4.66
C ARG A 215 -15.16 8.95 5.77
N ILE A 216 -13.90 8.56 5.70
CA ILE A 216 -13.21 7.84 6.79
C ILE A 216 -13.22 8.69 8.05
N GLN A 217 -12.75 9.94 8.00
CA GLN A 217 -12.71 10.84 9.17
C GLN A 217 -14.09 10.96 9.85
N LYS A 218 -15.16 11.07 9.05
CA LYS A 218 -16.53 11.20 9.56
C LYS A 218 -17.12 9.91 10.12
N SER A 219 -16.75 8.76 9.55
CA SER A 219 -17.46 7.49 9.78
C SER A 219 -16.71 6.51 10.68
N ILE A 220 -15.39 6.68 10.83
CA ILE A 220 -14.49 5.76 11.51
C ILE A 220 -13.63 6.56 12.51
N PRO A 221 -13.99 6.58 13.81
CA PRO A 221 -13.25 7.33 14.82
C PRO A 221 -11.88 6.71 15.09
N ARG A 222 -10.94 7.53 15.59
CA ARG A 222 -9.58 7.09 15.99
C ARG A 222 -8.84 6.37 14.85
N THR A 223 -8.60 7.12 13.79
CA THR A 223 -8.08 6.54 12.54
C THR A 223 -6.86 7.29 12.02
N ILE A 224 -5.83 6.53 11.64
CA ILE A 224 -4.80 7.00 10.73
C ILE A 224 -5.14 6.50 9.32
N VAL A 225 -5.12 7.40 8.34
CA VAL A 225 -5.09 7.02 6.92
C VAL A 225 -3.64 7.04 6.44
N ASN A 226 -3.14 5.89 5.99
CA ASN A 226 -1.82 5.76 5.35
C ASN A 226 -2.00 5.89 3.83
N LEU A 227 -1.74 7.08 3.30
CA LEU A 227 -1.92 7.39 1.88
C LEU A 227 -0.62 7.11 1.12
N VAL A 228 -0.63 6.14 0.23
CA VAL A 228 0.55 5.78 -0.58
C VAL A 228 0.46 6.44 -1.95
N GLY A 229 1.57 7.00 -2.39
CA GLY A 229 1.71 7.64 -3.69
C GLY A 229 1.46 6.69 -4.85
N SER A 230 1.17 7.27 -6.00
CA SER A 230 1.10 6.59 -7.28
C SER A 230 2.52 6.44 -7.86
N PHE A 231 2.93 5.21 -8.18
CA PHE A 231 4.13 4.99 -8.98
C PHE A 231 3.80 5.12 -10.47
N LYS A 232 4.82 5.34 -11.31
CA LYS A 232 4.67 5.39 -12.77
C LYS A 232 4.52 3.99 -13.33
N VAL A 233 3.44 3.73 -14.07
CA VAL A 233 3.16 2.40 -14.66
C VAL A 233 3.91 2.19 -15.97
N SER A 234 4.28 3.25 -16.68
CA SER A 234 4.93 3.15 -18.00
C SER A 234 6.21 2.27 -18.03
N PRO A 235 7.08 2.27 -16.99
CA PRO A 235 8.30 1.49 -17.05
C PRO A 235 8.07 -0.04 -17.01
N VAL A 236 6.88 -0.50 -16.59
CA VAL A 236 6.50 -1.92 -16.68
C VAL A 236 6.56 -2.39 -18.13
N TYR A 237 6.09 -1.58 -19.09
CA TYR A 237 6.16 -1.92 -20.50
C TYR A 237 7.60 -2.07 -20.99
N SER A 238 8.46 -1.11 -20.64
CA SER A 238 9.87 -1.14 -21.01
C SER A 238 10.62 -2.32 -20.40
N LEU A 239 10.32 -2.67 -19.14
CA LEU A 239 10.93 -3.80 -18.44
C LEU A 239 10.58 -5.15 -19.09
N THR A 240 9.33 -5.28 -19.54
CA THR A 240 8.76 -6.55 -20.03
C THR A 240 8.95 -6.77 -21.53
N LYS A 241 9.19 -5.70 -22.29
CA LYS A 241 9.39 -5.77 -23.75
C LYS A 241 10.57 -6.68 -24.12
N GLY A 242 10.25 -7.73 -24.87
CA GLY A 242 11.25 -8.69 -25.39
C GLY A 242 11.70 -9.74 -24.37
N GLN A 243 11.17 -9.72 -23.14
CA GLN A 243 11.51 -10.71 -22.12
C GLN A 243 10.85 -12.06 -22.42
N GLU A 244 11.64 -13.14 -22.39
CA GLU A 244 11.11 -14.49 -22.58
C GLU A 244 10.12 -14.88 -21.48
N TYR A 245 10.39 -14.46 -20.24
CA TYR A 245 9.51 -14.60 -19.07
C TYR A 245 8.08 -14.10 -19.33
N CYS A 246 7.91 -13.12 -20.22
CA CYS A 246 6.64 -12.46 -20.50
C CYS A 246 5.95 -12.92 -21.79
N ARG A 247 6.44 -14.00 -22.42
CA ARG A 247 5.82 -14.55 -23.62
C ARG A 247 4.59 -15.38 -23.25
N ALA A 248 3.43 -14.74 -23.24
CA ALA A 248 2.16 -15.42 -23.01
C ALA A 248 1.83 -16.44 -24.13
N ILE A 249 2.33 -16.21 -25.35
CA ILE A 249 2.12 -17.09 -26.50
C ILE A 249 3.49 -17.38 -27.15
N PRO A 250 4.00 -18.63 -27.12
CA PRO A 250 5.35 -18.96 -27.59
C PRO A 250 5.68 -18.52 -29.03
N ASN A 251 4.67 -18.48 -29.90
CA ASN A 251 4.83 -18.12 -31.32
C ASN A 251 4.40 -16.68 -31.65
N LEU A 252 4.05 -15.86 -30.66
CA LEU A 252 3.70 -14.45 -30.82
C LEU A 252 4.46 -13.61 -29.78
N PRO A 253 5.76 -13.34 -29.99
CA PRO A 253 6.61 -12.67 -29.00
C PRO A 253 6.18 -11.24 -28.65
N ASP A 254 5.37 -10.60 -29.49
CA ASP A 254 4.80 -9.26 -29.26
C ASP A 254 3.44 -9.28 -28.53
N ALA A 255 2.85 -10.46 -28.31
CA ALA A 255 1.62 -10.63 -27.56
C ALA A 255 1.94 -10.67 -26.06
N GLN A 256 1.87 -9.50 -25.42
CA GLN A 256 2.01 -9.35 -23.97
C GLN A 256 0.65 -9.09 -23.33
N LEU A 257 0.34 -9.82 -22.26
CA LEU A 257 -0.92 -9.68 -21.52
C LEU A 257 -1.02 -8.34 -20.79
N ASN A 258 0.11 -7.72 -20.43
CA ASN A 258 0.15 -6.38 -19.85
C ASN A 258 -0.53 -5.28 -20.68
N ARG A 259 -0.71 -5.48 -22.01
CA ARG A 259 -1.44 -4.56 -22.88
C ARG A 259 -2.96 -4.65 -22.69
N VAL A 260 -3.45 -5.76 -22.15
CA VAL A 260 -4.83 -5.93 -21.72
C VAL A 260 -5.04 -5.21 -20.39
N GLU A 261 -4.08 -5.34 -19.46
CA GLU A 261 -4.13 -4.67 -18.17
C GLU A 261 -3.97 -3.14 -18.29
N CYS A 262 -3.12 -2.69 -19.22
CA CYS A 262 -2.85 -1.28 -19.44
C CYS A 262 -2.92 -0.90 -20.92
N SER A 263 -4.08 -0.36 -21.32
CA SER A 263 -4.32 0.12 -22.67
C SER A 263 -3.36 1.19 -23.18
N CYS A 264 -2.71 1.95 -22.29
CA CYS A 264 -1.68 2.91 -22.68
C CYS A 264 -0.48 2.26 -23.37
N PHE A 265 -0.22 0.97 -23.13
CA PHE A 265 0.89 0.24 -23.77
C PHE A 265 0.64 -0.07 -25.26
N LEU A 266 -0.56 0.21 -25.76
CA LEU A 266 -0.88 0.19 -27.20
C LEU A 266 -0.64 1.55 -27.87
N GLY A 267 -0.39 2.60 -27.08
CA GLY A 267 -0.18 3.96 -27.55
C GLY A 267 1.25 4.25 -28.00
N SER A 268 1.52 5.53 -28.24
CA SER A 268 2.84 6.08 -28.57
C SER A 268 3.68 6.36 -27.32
N ASP A 269 4.98 6.61 -27.51
CA ASP A 269 5.86 7.10 -26.43
C ASP A 269 5.34 8.43 -25.82
N GLU A 270 4.64 9.25 -26.62
CA GLU A 270 3.98 10.46 -26.13
C GLU A 270 2.80 10.14 -25.19
N ASP A 271 2.04 9.07 -25.47
CA ASP A 271 0.96 8.63 -24.59
C ASP A 271 1.50 8.09 -23.26
N LEU A 272 2.62 7.36 -23.29
CA LEU A 272 3.31 6.90 -22.08
C LEU A 272 3.85 8.07 -21.26
N ALA A 273 4.45 9.09 -21.90
CA ALA A 273 4.92 10.29 -21.21
C ALA A 273 3.77 11.06 -20.54
N LYS A 274 2.63 11.21 -21.23
CA LYS A 274 1.43 11.84 -20.64
C LYS A 274 0.88 11.06 -19.45
N MET A 275 0.95 9.73 -19.49
CA MET A 275 0.57 8.88 -18.38
C MET A 275 1.49 9.08 -17.15
N ASP A 276 2.80 9.23 -17.38
CA ASP A 276 3.77 9.53 -16.32
C ASP A 276 3.56 10.92 -15.71
N ASP A 277 3.31 11.94 -16.55
CA ASP A 277 2.94 13.28 -16.09
C ASP A 277 1.66 13.26 -15.24
N LEU A 278 0.70 12.40 -15.61
CA LEU A 278 -0.54 12.23 -14.87
C LEU A 278 -0.29 11.60 -13.49
N ALA A 279 0.59 10.59 -13.39
CA ALA A 279 1.00 10.00 -12.11
C ALA A 279 1.68 11.01 -11.19
N ASP A 280 2.56 11.87 -11.73
CA ASP A 280 3.19 12.96 -10.98
C ASP A 280 2.14 13.95 -10.46
N ASN A 281 1.16 14.30 -11.29
CA ASN A 281 0.05 15.16 -10.89
C ASN A 281 -0.88 14.51 -9.84
N TYR A 282 -1.10 13.20 -9.88
CA TYR A 282 -1.80 12.48 -8.81
C TYR A 282 -1.05 12.62 -7.49
N ASN A 283 0.27 12.44 -7.48
CA ASN A 283 1.08 12.60 -6.28
C ASN A 283 1.03 14.02 -5.71
N ILE A 284 0.97 15.06 -6.55
CA ILE A 284 0.72 16.43 -6.11
C ILE A 284 -0.62 16.54 -5.36
N LYS A 285 -1.67 15.90 -5.86
CA LYS A 285 -3.00 15.90 -5.21
C LYS A 285 -2.98 15.13 -3.89
N LEU A 286 -2.35 13.95 -3.85
CA LEU A 286 -2.21 13.16 -2.63
C LEU A 286 -1.43 13.91 -1.55
N LYS A 287 -0.34 14.58 -1.92
CA LYS A 287 0.45 15.42 -1.01
C LYS A 287 -0.36 16.61 -0.49
N ALA A 288 -1.15 17.26 -1.34
CA ALA A 288 -2.03 18.36 -0.93
C ALA A 288 -3.12 17.91 0.06
N ILE A 289 -3.69 16.71 -0.14
CA ILE A 289 -4.62 16.09 0.82
C ILE A 289 -3.93 15.89 2.17
N TYR A 290 -2.74 15.27 2.17
CA TYR A 290 -1.96 15.11 3.40
C TYR A 290 -1.69 16.45 4.11
N ASP A 291 -1.22 17.47 3.41
CA ASP A 291 -0.93 18.79 3.99
C ASP A 291 -2.17 19.44 4.60
N LYS A 292 -3.33 19.30 3.94
CA LYS A 292 -4.62 19.78 4.44
C LYS A 292 -4.99 19.11 5.76
N TYR A 293 -4.90 17.79 5.86
CA TYR A 293 -5.29 17.07 7.09
C TYR A 293 -4.25 17.20 8.20
N LYS A 294 -2.96 17.33 7.86
CA LYS A 294 -1.92 17.70 8.83
C LYS A 294 -2.20 19.04 9.49
N ALA A 295 -2.61 20.04 8.71
CA ALA A 295 -2.94 21.38 9.20
C ALA A 295 -4.18 21.42 10.12
N GLN A 296 -5.09 20.43 10.05
CA GLN A 296 -6.25 20.36 10.95
C GLN A 296 -5.87 20.08 12.40
N ASN A 297 -4.67 19.55 12.65
CA ASN A 297 -4.15 19.27 13.99
C ASN A 297 -5.11 18.46 14.89
N SER A 298 -5.82 17.48 14.33
CA SER A 298 -6.74 16.62 15.10
C SER A 298 -5.98 15.70 16.05
N ASP A 299 -6.58 15.43 17.20
CA ASP A 299 -6.07 14.45 18.18
C ASP A 299 -6.49 13.01 17.85
N THR A 300 -7.55 12.82 17.05
CA THR A 300 -8.18 11.50 16.82
C THR A 300 -8.17 11.07 15.36
N PHE A 301 -7.62 11.88 14.48
CA PHE A 301 -7.54 11.58 13.06
C PHE A 301 -6.25 12.15 12.46
N ALA A 302 -5.59 11.37 11.61
CA ALA A 302 -4.45 11.85 10.85
C ALA A 302 -4.39 11.18 9.48
N VAL A 303 -3.73 11.86 8.55
CA VAL A 303 -3.33 11.30 7.26
C VAL A 303 -1.82 11.32 7.24
N THR A 304 -1.21 10.21 6.84
CA THR A 304 0.22 10.15 6.52
C THR A 304 0.37 10.01 5.01
N TYR A 305 1.48 10.50 4.46
CA TYR A 305 1.80 10.34 3.05
C TYR A 305 3.11 9.55 2.88
N GLN A 306 3.07 8.56 1.98
CA GLN A 306 4.22 7.75 1.59
C GLN A 306 4.52 8.02 0.11
N PRO A 307 5.59 8.76 -0.22
CA PRO A 307 6.03 8.90 -1.61
C PRO A 307 6.30 7.53 -2.23
N ALA A 308 5.99 7.37 -3.52
CA ALA A 308 6.14 6.10 -4.25
C ALA A 308 6.93 6.29 -5.55
N ASP A 309 8.05 7.02 -5.49
CA ASP A 309 8.98 7.16 -6.62
C ASP A 309 9.80 5.87 -6.78
N ILE A 310 9.17 4.86 -7.35
CA ILE A 310 9.71 3.51 -7.50
C ILE A 310 10.38 3.37 -8.87
N ASN A 311 11.66 3.00 -8.89
CA ASN A 311 12.41 2.71 -10.11
C ASN A 311 12.07 1.33 -10.67
N VAL A 312 10.87 1.18 -11.22
CA VAL A 312 10.38 -0.09 -11.80
C VAL A 312 11.29 -0.57 -12.94
N ALA A 313 11.89 0.33 -13.72
CA ALA A 313 12.80 -0.05 -14.81
C ALA A 313 14.04 -0.82 -14.34
N GLY A 314 14.45 -0.64 -13.07
CA GLY A 314 15.59 -1.32 -12.48
C GLY A 314 15.26 -2.67 -11.82
N PHE A 315 14.02 -3.16 -11.93
CA PHE A 315 13.60 -4.38 -11.26
C PHE A 315 14.09 -5.64 -11.99
N PRO A 316 14.33 -6.76 -11.27
CA PRO A 316 14.41 -8.06 -11.92
C PRO A 316 13.03 -8.41 -12.53
N ILE A 317 12.99 -9.18 -13.61
CA ILE A 317 11.73 -9.44 -14.32
C ILE A 317 10.72 -10.22 -13.45
N GLU A 318 11.22 -11.08 -12.55
CA GLU A 318 10.46 -11.86 -11.57
C GLU A 318 9.80 -10.99 -10.49
N ALA A 319 10.09 -9.69 -10.45
CA ALA A 319 9.37 -8.71 -9.64
C ALA A 319 7.94 -8.47 -10.15
N LEU A 320 7.65 -8.89 -11.38
CA LEU A 320 6.31 -8.92 -11.95
C LEU A 320 5.80 -10.36 -12.01
N SER A 321 4.49 -10.54 -11.98
CA SER A 321 3.86 -11.86 -12.14
C SER A 321 4.11 -12.42 -13.54
N ASN A 322 4.46 -13.69 -13.65
CA ASN A 322 4.49 -14.41 -14.94
C ASN A 322 3.10 -14.69 -15.52
N VAL A 323 2.02 -14.36 -14.81
CA VAL A 323 0.64 -14.48 -15.34
C VAL A 323 0.40 -13.43 -16.43
N ASP A 324 0.66 -12.16 -16.11
CA ASP A 324 0.29 -11.02 -16.95
C ASP A 324 1.49 -10.12 -17.30
N CYS A 325 2.63 -10.31 -16.66
CA CYS A 325 3.78 -9.42 -16.72
C CYS A 325 3.40 -7.95 -16.50
N PHE A 326 2.52 -7.72 -15.54
CA PHE A 326 2.02 -6.40 -15.19
C PHE A 326 1.92 -6.23 -13.68
N HIS A 327 1.21 -7.14 -13.00
CA HIS A 327 1.01 -7.02 -11.57
C HIS A 327 2.30 -7.36 -10.81
N PRO A 328 2.57 -6.68 -9.68
CA PRO A 328 3.69 -7.03 -8.82
C PRO A 328 3.58 -8.48 -8.33
N SER A 329 4.68 -9.24 -8.42
CA SER A 329 4.73 -10.58 -7.83
C SER A 329 4.90 -10.53 -6.32
N GLU A 330 4.91 -11.71 -5.68
CA GLU A 330 5.09 -11.82 -4.24
C GLU A 330 6.37 -11.12 -3.77
N ILE A 331 7.49 -11.20 -4.51
CA ILE A 331 8.75 -10.58 -4.06
C ILE A 331 8.64 -9.06 -3.98
N THR A 332 7.89 -8.44 -4.91
CA THR A 332 7.63 -7.00 -4.89
C THR A 332 6.66 -6.63 -3.78
N HIS A 333 5.61 -7.43 -3.55
CA HIS A 333 4.73 -7.25 -2.40
C HIS A 333 5.51 -7.26 -1.07
N LYS A 334 6.41 -8.23 -0.89
CA LYS A 334 7.27 -8.32 0.30
C LYS A 334 8.17 -7.09 0.43
N TRP A 335 8.77 -6.62 -0.65
CA TRP A 335 9.64 -5.44 -0.65
C TRP A 335 8.85 -4.16 -0.33
N VAL A 336 7.70 -3.93 -0.97
CA VAL A 336 6.83 -2.78 -0.72
C VAL A 336 6.34 -2.75 0.73
N ALA A 337 5.96 -3.90 1.30
CA ALA A 337 5.58 -3.99 2.70
C ALA A 337 6.67 -3.46 3.64
N LYS A 338 7.94 -3.79 3.37
CA LYS A 338 9.09 -3.36 4.18
C LYS A 338 9.38 -1.87 4.03
N ILE A 339 9.44 -1.34 2.81
CA ILE A 339 9.75 0.09 2.61
C ILE A 339 8.66 0.99 3.19
N VAL A 340 7.38 0.61 3.05
CA VAL A 340 6.26 1.40 3.60
C VAL A 340 6.25 1.30 5.11
N TRP A 341 6.47 0.11 5.68
CA TRP A 341 6.60 -0.07 7.12
C TRP A 341 7.73 0.77 7.72
N ASN A 342 8.93 0.72 7.14
CA ASN A 342 10.06 1.51 7.61
C ASN A 342 9.77 3.02 7.53
N SER A 343 9.07 3.43 6.47
CA SER A 343 8.68 4.83 6.27
C SER A 343 7.68 5.34 7.31
N LEU A 344 6.84 4.47 7.90
CA LEU A 344 5.96 4.85 9.03
C LEU A 344 6.73 5.39 10.23
N PHE A 345 7.99 5.02 10.43
CA PHE A 345 8.85 5.49 11.53
C PHE A 345 9.90 6.52 11.08
N THR A 346 9.89 6.89 9.80
CA THR A 346 10.76 7.91 9.23
C THR A 346 10.04 9.27 9.26
N PRO A 347 10.68 10.35 9.75
CA PRO A 347 10.09 11.69 9.74
C PRO A 347 9.59 12.09 8.36
N ALA A 348 8.43 12.74 8.26
CA ALA A 348 7.78 12.99 6.98
C ALA A 348 8.62 13.81 5.99
N GLY A 349 9.52 14.68 6.47
CA GLY A 349 10.44 15.47 5.63
C GLY A 349 11.60 14.65 5.06
N ASP A 350 11.88 13.49 5.63
CA ASP A 350 12.99 12.60 5.26
C ASP A 350 12.49 11.40 4.43
N ARG A 351 11.19 11.32 4.16
CA ARG A 351 10.58 10.28 3.31
C ARG A 351 10.78 10.62 1.83
N GLY A 352 10.91 9.58 1.02
CA GLY A 352 11.00 9.68 -0.44
C GLY A 352 12.40 9.41 -0.96
N GLY A 353 12.73 10.06 -2.08
CA GLY A 353 13.82 9.64 -2.95
C GLY A 353 13.40 8.47 -3.85
N VAL A 354 14.33 8.05 -4.70
CA VAL A 354 14.09 6.94 -5.65
C VAL A 354 14.24 5.61 -4.92
N TYR A 355 13.15 4.84 -4.85
CA TYR A 355 13.14 3.50 -4.30
C TYR A 355 13.60 2.49 -5.36
N ASN A 356 14.78 1.90 -5.14
CA ASN A 356 15.32 0.83 -5.96
C ASN A 356 15.04 -0.53 -5.30
N PHE A 357 14.68 -1.52 -6.11
CA PHE A 357 14.38 -2.85 -5.60
C PHE A 357 15.59 -3.44 -4.85
N ASP A 358 15.32 -3.94 -3.64
CA ASP A 358 16.29 -4.67 -2.85
C ASP A 358 15.58 -5.76 -2.05
N ALA A 359 15.72 -7.02 -2.50
CA ALA A 359 15.14 -8.18 -1.82
C ALA A 359 15.60 -8.31 -0.35
N ASN A 360 16.80 -7.79 -0.03
CA ASN A 360 17.41 -7.83 1.30
C ASN A 360 17.07 -6.61 2.15
N THR A 361 16.17 -5.73 1.70
CA THR A 361 15.68 -4.59 2.50
C THR A 361 15.38 -5.08 3.92
N PRO A 362 15.98 -4.49 4.96
CA PRO A 362 15.73 -4.90 6.32
C PRO A 362 14.44 -4.28 6.85
N ILE A 363 13.85 -4.90 7.87
CA ILE A 363 12.65 -4.43 8.55
C ILE A 363 13.09 -3.58 9.74
N TYR A 364 12.60 -2.35 9.83
CA TYR A 364 12.77 -1.49 11.01
C TYR A 364 12.02 -2.10 12.21
N CYS A 365 12.66 -2.12 13.38
CA CYS A 365 12.08 -2.63 14.61
C CYS A 365 11.78 -1.48 15.58
N PRO A 366 10.53 -1.01 15.65
CA PRO A 366 10.14 0.05 16.58
C PRO A 366 10.45 -0.27 18.03
N GLY A 367 11.02 0.71 18.74
CA GLY A 367 11.22 0.72 20.19
C GLY A 367 10.15 1.52 20.94
N GLU A 368 10.26 1.55 22.27
CA GLU A 368 9.27 2.18 23.17
C GLU A 368 8.99 3.66 22.88
N ASN A 369 10.02 4.37 22.40
CA ASN A 369 9.98 5.80 22.14
C ASN A 369 9.57 6.13 20.70
N ASP A 370 9.48 5.13 19.83
CA ASP A 370 9.10 5.36 18.44
C ASP A 370 7.61 5.66 18.35
N ARG A 371 7.27 6.54 17.42
CA ARG A 371 5.90 6.89 17.06
C ARG A 371 5.72 6.76 15.57
N ILE A 372 4.52 6.37 15.18
CA ILE A 372 4.09 6.45 13.79
C ILE A 372 4.15 7.93 13.41
N GLN A 373 4.96 8.24 12.41
CA GLN A 373 5.22 9.60 11.95
C GLN A 373 4.05 10.05 11.06
N ILE A 374 3.39 11.15 11.44
CA ILE A 374 2.19 11.68 10.79
C ILE A 374 2.33 13.11 10.27
#